data_AF-A0A819AZT7-F1
#
_entry.id   AF-A0A819AZT7-F1
#
_cell.length_a   1.000
_cell.length_b   1.000
_cell.length_c   1.000
_cell.angle_alpha   90.00
_cell.angle_beta   90.00
_cell.angle_gamma   90.00
#
_symmetry.space_group_name_H-M   'P 1'
#
loop_
_entity.id
_entity.type
_entity.pdbx_description
1 polymer ?
#
loop_
_entity_poly.entity_id
_entity_poly.type
_entity_poly.pdbx_seq_one_letter_code
_entity_poly.pdbx_strand_id
1 'polypeptide(L)'
;MAKHLSMEDLIKKYQYLQSTRQDSPGLDIHQNTYAKNSTSDNNSSKYSKSSPISNDKVDASACFSTSSNESSLTLTSEEACKVCLDAEANCAFIDCGHIVSCLNCAKLLTRCPICRETIKRTLRIYKS
;
A
#
# COMPACT_ATOMS: atom_id res chain seq x y z
N MET A 1 27.66 -3.83 34.47
CA MET A 1 28.84 -3.19 33.86
C MET A 1 28.51 -2.86 32.41
N ALA A 2 28.05 -1.64 32.13
CA ALA A 2 27.78 -1.21 30.77
C ALA A 2 29.11 -0.94 30.07
N LYS A 3 29.40 -1.67 28.99
CA LYS A 3 30.62 -1.45 28.20
C LYS A 3 30.52 -0.04 27.61
N HIS A 4 31.49 0.82 27.92
CA HIS A 4 31.62 2.13 27.32
C HIS A 4 32.12 1.91 25.89
N LEU A 5 31.20 1.86 24.92
CA LEU A 5 31.59 1.81 23.51
C LEU A 5 32.18 3.17 23.13
N SER A 6 33.31 3.17 22.45
CA SER A 6 33.92 4.41 21.98
C SER A 6 33.03 5.06 20.92
N MET A 7 33.14 6.38 20.77
CA MET A 7 32.41 7.09 19.71
C MET A 7 32.73 6.53 18.32
N GLU A 8 33.94 6.01 18.12
CA GLU A 8 34.35 5.34 16.88
C GLU A 8 33.56 4.05 16.63
N ASP A 9 33.27 3.28 17.68
CA ASP A 9 32.47 2.05 17.57
C ASP A 9 31.00 2.35 17.23
N LEU A 10 30.47 3.44 17.78
CA LEU A 10 29.13 3.94 17.45
C LEU A 10 29.05 4.43 16.00
N ILE A 11 30.07 5.15 15.53
CA ILE A 11 30.16 5.63 14.14
C ILE A 11 30.26 4.45 13.18
N LYS A 12 31.12 3.46 13.46
CA LYS A 12 31.25 2.24 12.66
C LYS A 12 29.95 1.44 12.61
N LYS A 13 29.25 1.31 13.75
CA LYS A 13 27.95 0.65 13.82
C LYS A 13 26.89 1.39 13.00
N TYR A 14 26.86 2.71 13.07
CA TYR A 14 25.93 3.52 12.30
C TYR A 14 26.20 3.40 10.79
N GLN A 15 27.46 3.48 10.37
CA GLN A 15 27.87 3.30 8.98
C GLN A 15 27.54 1.89 8.45
N TYR A 16 27.78 0.84 9.24
CA TYR A 16 27.41 -0.54 8.90
C TYR A 16 25.88 -0.72 8.77
N LEU A 17 25.11 -0.10 9.66
CA LEU A 17 23.64 -0.11 9.58
C LEU A 17 23.10 0.73 8.43
N GLN A 18 23.88 1.66 7.88
CA GLN A 18 23.52 2.40 6.67
C GLN A 18 23.87 1.62 5.40
N SER A 19 25.02 0.93 5.35
CA SER A 19 25.42 0.13 4.19
C SER A 19 24.50 -1.07 3.96
N THR A 20 24.04 -1.70 5.04
CA THR A 20 23.15 -2.88 4.97
C THR A 20 21.68 -2.58 4.66
N ARG A 21 21.27 -1.29 4.54
CA ARG A 21 19.90 -0.92 4.13
C ARG A 21 19.64 -1.12 2.64
N GLN A 22 20.68 -1.24 1.82
CA GLN A 22 20.57 -1.44 0.36
C GLN A 22 20.68 -2.94 -0.01
N ASP A 23 21.25 -3.76 0.87
CA ASP A 23 21.38 -5.22 0.71
C ASP A 23 20.25 -5.97 1.43
N SER A 24 19.00 -5.53 1.29
CA SER A 24 17.89 -6.44 1.58
C SER A 24 17.95 -7.56 0.54
N PRO A 25 18.04 -8.85 0.92
CA PRO A 25 17.77 -9.92 -0.04
C PRO A 25 16.37 -9.62 -0.59
N GLY A 26 16.32 -9.26 -1.87
CA GLY A 26 15.07 -9.10 -2.57
C GLY A 26 14.29 -10.39 -2.32
N LEU A 27 13.06 -10.26 -1.82
CA LEU A 27 12.12 -11.35 -2.03
C LEU A 27 11.98 -11.45 -3.55
N ASP A 28 12.64 -12.46 -4.11
CA ASP A 28 12.56 -12.82 -5.52
C ASP A 28 11.11 -13.22 -5.81
N ILE A 29 10.29 -12.24 -6.21
CA ILE A 29 8.95 -12.49 -6.73
C ILE A 29 9.12 -13.00 -8.16
N HIS A 30 9.54 -14.25 -8.29
CA HIS A 30 9.33 -15.03 -9.50
C HIS A 30 8.58 -16.32 -9.16
N GLN A 31 7.29 -16.28 -9.50
CA GLN A 31 6.42 -17.37 -9.93
C GLN A 31 6.48 -18.68 -9.14
N ASN A 32 5.44 -18.95 -8.35
CA ASN A 32 4.90 -20.30 -8.29
C ASN A 32 3.36 -20.31 -8.28
N THR A 33 2.85 -20.47 -9.50
CA THR A 33 1.86 -21.48 -9.92
C THR A 33 0.84 -21.96 -8.87
N TYR A 34 -0.42 -21.67 -9.18
CA TYR A 34 -1.62 -22.22 -8.56
C TYR A 34 -1.58 -23.77 -8.51
N ALA A 35 -1.25 -24.32 -7.35
CA ALA A 35 -1.53 -25.71 -7.01
C ALA A 35 -2.79 -25.75 -6.13
N LYS A 36 -3.85 -26.32 -6.68
CA LYS A 36 -5.07 -26.71 -5.97
C LYS A 36 -4.72 -27.70 -4.86
N ASN A 37 -5.39 -27.59 -3.70
CA ASN A 37 -6.11 -28.74 -3.13
C ASN A 37 -7.08 -28.28 -2.03
N SER A 38 -8.34 -28.30 -2.44
CA SER A 38 -9.52 -28.81 -1.73
C SER A 38 -9.32 -29.26 -0.28
N THR A 39 -10.02 -28.60 0.64
CA THR A 39 -10.99 -29.28 1.53
C THR A 39 -12.03 -28.27 1.96
N SER A 40 -13.28 -28.72 1.89
CA SER A 40 -14.50 -27.99 2.18
C SER A 40 -14.53 -27.48 3.61
N ASP A 41 -15.07 -26.27 3.83
CA ASP A 41 -16.13 -26.09 4.83
C ASP A 41 -16.97 -24.85 4.53
N ASN A 42 -18.27 -25.10 4.43
CA ASN A 42 -19.32 -24.17 4.11
C ASN A 42 -19.76 -23.45 5.40
N ASN A 43 -19.80 -22.11 5.41
CA ASN A 43 -20.96 -21.46 6.01
C ASN A 43 -21.31 -20.13 5.33
N SER A 44 -22.44 -20.22 4.67
CA SER A 44 -23.25 -19.22 4.00
C SER A 44 -23.70 -18.07 4.91
N SER A 45 -23.49 -16.83 4.47
CA SER A 45 -24.54 -15.81 4.57
C SER A 45 -24.51 -14.83 3.39
N LYS A 46 -25.49 -15.05 2.51
CA LYS A 46 -26.28 -14.03 1.81
C LYS A 46 -25.55 -13.01 0.94
N TYR A 47 -25.09 -13.44 -0.23
CA TYR A 47 -25.23 -12.63 -1.45
C TYR A 47 -25.97 -13.47 -2.50
N SER A 48 -27.20 -13.07 -2.80
CA SER A 48 -28.07 -13.73 -3.76
C SER A 48 -27.51 -13.59 -5.18
N LYS A 49 -27.37 -14.73 -5.85
CA LYS A 49 -26.96 -14.91 -7.25
C LYS A 49 -28.06 -14.46 -8.22
N SER A 50 -27.67 -13.93 -9.37
CA SER A 50 -28.02 -14.50 -10.68
C SER A 50 -27.07 -13.99 -11.78
N SER A 51 -26.27 -14.93 -12.29
CA SER A 51 -25.36 -14.88 -13.46
C SER A 51 -26.16 -14.97 -14.80
N PRO A 52 -25.62 -15.25 -16.02
CA PRO A 52 -24.22 -15.46 -16.46
C PRO A 52 -23.81 -15.00 -17.92
N ILE A 53 -22.49 -15.07 -18.24
CA ILE A 53 -21.82 -15.35 -19.55
C ILE A 53 -21.92 -14.23 -20.65
N SER A 54 -20.82 -13.70 -21.22
CA SER A 54 -19.88 -14.38 -22.13
C SER A 54 -18.46 -13.80 -22.11
N ASN A 55 -17.49 -14.68 -22.37
CA ASN A 55 -16.08 -14.37 -22.61
C ASN A 55 -15.89 -13.77 -24.00
N ASP A 56 -15.15 -12.66 -24.10
CA ASP A 56 -14.37 -12.34 -25.29
C ASP A 56 -13.00 -11.83 -24.87
N LYS A 57 -11.99 -12.41 -25.51
CA LYS A 57 -10.57 -12.05 -25.41
C LYS A 57 -10.41 -10.63 -25.96
N VAL A 58 -9.79 -9.72 -25.21
CA VAL A 58 -9.19 -8.53 -25.83
C VAL A 58 -7.73 -8.43 -25.44
N ASP A 59 -6.96 -8.36 -26.52
CA ASP A 59 -5.52 -8.43 -26.62
C ASP A 59 -4.84 -7.17 -26.07
N ALA A 60 -3.53 -7.28 -25.89
CA ALA A 60 -2.66 -6.22 -25.43
C ALA A 60 -2.62 -5.03 -26.40
N SER A 61 -2.18 -3.90 -25.86
CA SER A 61 -1.79 -2.65 -26.55
C SER A 61 -2.88 -1.59 -26.69
N ALA A 62 -2.87 -0.64 -25.76
CA ALA A 62 -3.12 0.75 -26.08
C ALA A 62 -2.43 1.65 -25.05
N CYS A 63 -1.21 2.06 -25.38
CA CYS A 63 -0.61 3.27 -24.85
C CYS A 63 -1.42 4.47 -25.35
N PHE A 64 -2.45 4.89 -24.61
CA PHE A 64 -3.15 6.12 -24.95
C PHE A 64 -2.54 7.29 -24.19
N SER A 65 -1.44 7.79 -24.75
CA SER A 65 -0.97 9.14 -24.50
C SER A 65 -1.99 10.11 -25.09
N THR A 66 -2.95 10.56 -24.29
CA THR A 66 -3.60 11.84 -24.57
C THR A 66 -2.92 12.93 -23.78
N SER A 67 -1.96 13.57 -24.45
CA SER A 67 -1.62 14.97 -24.20
C SER A 67 -2.85 15.81 -24.53
N SER A 68 -3.67 16.12 -23.53
CA SER A 68 -4.61 17.24 -23.59
C SER A 68 -4.11 18.27 -22.59
N ASN A 69 -3.72 19.44 -23.11
CA ASN A 69 -3.37 20.59 -22.30
C ASN A 69 -4.60 21.03 -21.50
N GLU A 70 -4.68 20.58 -20.27
CA GLU A 70 -5.58 21.06 -19.24
C GLU A 70 -4.68 21.40 -18.06
N SER A 71 -4.82 22.59 -17.48
CA SER A 71 -4.22 22.91 -16.18
C SER A 71 -4.95 22.13 -15.10
N SER A 72 -4.91 20.81 -15.22
CA SER A 72 -5.43 19.85 -14.27
C SER A 72 -4.39 19.73 -13.17
N LEU A 73 -4.82 19.94 -11.94
CA LEU A 73 -4.06 19.56 -10.76
C LEU A 73 -3.92 18.03 -10.78
N THR A 74 -2.97 17.51 -11.56
CA THR A 74 -2.68 16.09 -11.63
C THR A 74 -2.06 15.72 -10.28
N LEU A 75 -2.84 15.09 -9.41
CA LEU A 75 -2.29 14.47 -8.22
C LEU A 75 -1.26 13.44 -8.67
N THR A 76 -0.05 13.55 -8.13
CA THR A 76 0.95 12.52 -8.39
C THR A 76 0.45 11.20 -7.83
N SER A 77 0.85 10.09 -8.44
CA SER A 77 0.47 8.76 -7.93
C SER A 77 0.81 8.65 -6.45
N GLU A 78 1.96 9.16 -6.02
CA GLU A 78 2.43 9.18 -4.62
C GLU A 78 1.47 9.91 -3.66
N GLU A 79 0.88 11.02 -4.10
CA GLU A 79 -0.01 11.85 -3.30
C GLU A 79 -1.48 11.41 -3.38
N ALA A 80 -1.85 10.55 -4.32
CA ALA A 80 -3.21 10.04 -4.45
C ALA A 80 -3.56 9.03 -3.33
N CYS A 81 -4.82 9.07 -2.89
CA CYS A 81 -5.39 8.08 -2.00
C CYS A 81 -5.30 6.70 -2.64
N LYS A 82 -4.62 5.76 -1.97
CA LYS A 82 -4.41 4.40 -2.49
C LYS A 82 -5.63 3.49 -2.42
N VAL A 83 -6.78 4.04 -2.01
CA VAL A 83 -8.04 3.31 -1.87
C VAL A 83 -8.99 3.65 -3.00
N CYS A 84 -9.31 4.95 -3.19
CA CYS A 84 -10.20 5.37 -4.27
C CYS A 84 -9.47 5.86 -5.53
N LEU A 85 -8.18 6.21 -5.43
CA LEU A 85 -7.37 6.80 -6.51
C LEU A 85 -7.94 8.10 -7.12
N ASP A 86 -8.95 8.69 -6.48
CA ASP A 86 -9.73 9.81 -6.99
C ASP A 86 -9.51 11.11 -6.19
N ALA A 87 -8.93 11.01 -5.00
CA ALA A 87 -8.68 12.14 -4.11
C ALA A 87 -7.29 12.05 -3.50
N GLU A 88 -6.78 13.17 -3.01
CA GLU A 88 -5.48 13.23 -2.34
C GLU A 88 -5.47 12.45 -1.01
N ALA A 89 -4.36 11.78 -0.71
CA ALA A 89 -4.06 11.21 0.58
C ALA A 89 -3.79 12.33 1.59
N ASN A 90 -4.84 12.71 2.32
CA ASN A 90 -4.83 13.82 3.28
C ASN A 90 -5.16 13.39 4.71
N CYS A 91 -4.99 12.10 5.02
CA CYS A 91 -5.30 11.54 6.32
C CYS A 91 -4.16 10.68 6.86
N ALA A 92 -3.72 10.96 8.09
CA ALA A 92 -2.80 10.11 8.86
C ALA A 92 -3.56 9.22 9.84
N PHE A 93 -3.15 7.96 9.94
CA PHE A 93 -3.62 7.04 10.98
C PHE A 93 -2.79 7.21 12.25
N ILE A 94 -3.46 7.40 13.39
CA ILE A 94 -2.79 7.50 14.69
C ILE A 94 -2.21 6.15 15.10
N ASP A 95 -1.13 6.18 15.90
CA ASP A 95 -0.28 5.07 16.32
C ASP A 95 0.72 4.58 15.25
N CYS A 96 0.32 4.48 13.98
CA CYS A 96 1.24 4.03 12.91
C CYS A 96 1.76 5.13 11.96
N GLY A 97 1.10 6.29 11.90
CA GLY A 97 1.58 7.48 11.16
C GLY A 97 1.45 7.42 9.63
N HIS A 98 1.01 6.32 9.02
CA HIS A 98 0.94 6.22 7.56
C HIS A 98 -0.13 7.15 6.97
N ILE A 99 0.26 7.89 5.92
CA ILE A 99 -0.61 8.77 5.12
C ILE A 99 -0.84 8.07 3.78
N VAL A 100 -2.01 7.46 3.62
CA VAL A 100 -2.29 6.57 2.47
C VAL A 100 -3.70 6.72 1.92
N SER A 101 -4.59 7.41 2.64
CA SER A 101 -6.00 7.53 2.28
C SER A 101 -6.53 8.95 2.38
N CYS A 102 -7.56 9.27 1.60
CA CYS A 102 -8.37 10.46 1.79
C CYS A 102 -9.32 10.26 2.99
N LEU A 103 -9.86 11.36 3.53
CA LEU A 103 -10.74 11.30 4.71
C LEU A 103 -11.99 10.41 4.52
N ASN A 104 -12.56 10.34 3.31
CA ASN A 104 -13.73 9.51 3.04
C ASN A 104 -13.40 8.02 3.10
N CYS A 105 -12.28 7.63 2.48
CA CYS A 105 -11.81 6.25 2.54
C CYS A 105 -11.36 5.86 3.97
N ALA A 106 -10.70 6.77 4.68
CA ALA A 106 -10.21 6.54 6.04
C ALA A 106 -11.33 6.08 7.01
N LYS A 107 -12.55 6.62 6.87
CA LYS A 107 -13.72 6.26 7.71
C LYS A 107 -14.19 4.83 7.52
N LEU A 108 -13.88 4.20 6.38
CA LEU A 108 -14.28 2.85 6.03
C LEU A 108 -13.21 1.80 6.42
N LEU A 109 -12.05 2.25 6.89
CA LEU A 109 -10.91 1.40 7.22
C LEU A 109 -10.83 1.12 8.72
N THR A 110 -10.67 -0.14 9.08
CA THR A 110 -10.41 -0.59 10.47
C THR A 110 -8.93 -0.87 10.73
N ARG A 111 -8.14 -1.08 9.67
CA ARG A 111 -6.70 -1.35 9.73
C ARG A 111 -5.95 -0.56 8.66
N CYS A 112 -4.71 -0.17 8.97
CA CYS A 112 -3.86 0.53 8.03
C CYS A 112 -3.51 -0.38 6.81
N PRO A 113 -3.72 0.08 5.56
CA PRO A 113 -3.34 -0.68 4.36
C PRO A 113 -1.85 -0.99 4.24
N ILE A 114 -0.99 -0.20 4.91
CA ILE A 114 0.47 -0.36 4.83
C ILE A 114 0.97 -1.35 5.88
N CYS A 115 0.79 -1.05 7.16
CA CYS A 115 1.37 -1.82 8.26
C CYS A 115 0.37 -2.74 8.97
N ARG A 116 -0.90 -2.73 8.58
CA ARG A 116 -1.99 -3.51 9.19
C ARG A 116 -2.27 -3.19 10.66
N GLU A 117 -1.70 -2.14 11.23
CA GLU A 117 -2.06 -1.64 12.58
C GLU A 117 -3.55 -1.30 12.65
N THR A 118 -4.20 -1.55 13.78
CA THR A 118 -5.61 -1.16 14.00
C THR A 118 -5.73 0.36 14.06
N ILE A 119 -6.64 0.93 13.26
CA ILE A 119 -6.87 2.38 13.22
C ILE A 119 -7.78 2.75 14.39
N LYS A 120 -7.24 3.45 15.38
CA LYS A 120 -8.04 3.98 16.50
C LYS A 120 -8.58 5.37 16.23
N ARG A 121 -7.78 6.21 15.57
CA ARG A 121 -8.07 7.61 15.27
C ARG A 121 -7.41 8.03 13.96
N THR A 122 -7.97 9.05 13.33
CA THR A 122 -7.53 9.61 12.04
C THR A 122 -7.36 11.12 12.16
N LEU A 123 -6.26 11.67 11.65
CA LEU A 123 -6.03 13.13 11.57
C LEU A 123 -6.00 13.59 10.12
N ARG A 124 -6.70 14.69 9.83
CA ARG A 124 -6.62 15.37 8.53
C ARG A 124 -5.37 16.24 8.47
N ILE A 125 -4.65 16.15 7.37
CA ILE A 125 -3.46 16.95 7.06
C ILE A 125 -3.84 18.01 6.04
N TYR A 126 -3.33 19.22 6.23
CA TYR A 126 -3.40 20.33 5.28
C TYR A 126 -1.97 20.64 4.83
N LYS A 127 -1.72 20.63 3.51
CA LYS A 127 -0.44 21.05 2.94
C LYS A 127 -0.41 22.59 2.88
N SER A 128 0.75 23.16 3.21
CA SER A 128 0.99 24.62 3.27
C SER A 128 1.25 25.24 1.91
#